data_AF-A0AAQ3WS02-F1
#
_entry.id   AF-A0AAQ3WS02-F1
#
_cell.length_a   1.000
_cell.length_b   1.000
_cell.length_c   1.000
_cell.angle_alpha   90.00
_cell.angle_beta   90.00
_cell.angle_gamma   90.00
#
_symmetry.space_group_name_H-M   'P 1'
#
loop_
_entity.id
_entity.type
_entity.pdbx_description
1 polymer ?
#
loop_
_entity_poly.entity_id
_entity_poly.type
_entity_poly.pdbx_seq_one_letter_code
_entity_poly.pdbx_strand_id
1 'polypeptide(L)'
;MFRSAVVIFRQYYGIEECHMCMDGTPPAYHLHPGSGSGNRSWIVNLEGGGWCNNARACQFRKSSRRGSSDLMDKEIPFGGIMSSSPVDNPDFYNWNRVKIRYCDGASFAGEGFDKARAAGNTHAADDRASCSC
;
A
#
# COMPACT_ATOMS: atom_id res chain seq x y z
N MET A 1 -18.98 -4.63 14.64
CA MET A 1 -17.92 -3.91 13.89
C MET A 1 -17.22 -4.95 13.02
N PHE A 2 -17.48 -4.97 11.71
CA PHE A 2 -16.90 -5.96 10.81
C PHE A 2 -15.46 -5.56 10.49
N ARG A 3 -14.54 -6.50 10.68
CA ARG A 3 -13.10 -6.26 10.53
C ARG A 3 -12.64 -6.75 9.17
N SER A 4 -11.87 -5.93 8.48
CA SER A 4 -11.21 -6.31 7.23
C SER A 4 -9.89 -7.02 7.55
N ALA A 5 -9.47 -7.97 6.71
CA ALA A 5 -8.19 -8.66 6.87
C ALA A 5 -7.10 -8.00 6.02
N VAL A 6 -5.87 -7.93 6.54
CA VAL A 6 -4.69 -7.52 5.76
C VAL A 6 -4.34 -8.61 4.76
N VAL A 7 -4.15 -8.22 3.52
CA VAL A 7 -3.63 -9.04 2.43
C VAL A 7 -2.31 -8.40 1.99
N ILE A 8 -1.25 -9.19 2.07
CA ILE A 8 0.08 -8.77 1.60
C ILE A 8 0.13 -9.06 0.10
N PHE A 9 0.59 -8.08 -0.69
CA PHE A 9 0.87 -8.26 -2.12
C PHE A 9 2.12 -9.15 -2.26
N ARG A 10 1.96 -10.46 -2.13
CA ARG A 10 2.99 -11.43 -2.54
C ARG A 10 2.72 -11.84 -3.97
N GLN A 11 3.18 -11.03 -4.92
CA GLN A 11 3.18 -11.44 -6.31
C GLN A 11 4.50 -12.13 -6.63
N TYR A 12 4.53 -13.46 -6.47
CA TYR A 12 5.63 -14.29 -6.96
C TYR A 12 5.47 -14.52 -8.46
N TYR A 13 5.85 -13.54 -9.27
CA TYR A 13 6.27 -13.77 -10.66
C TYR A 13 7.78 -13.60 -10.70
N GLY A 14 8.46 -14.45 -11.47
CA GLY A 14 9.92 -14.65 -11.44
C GLY A 14 10.77 -13.43 -11.11
N ILE A 15 11.52 -13.54 -10.00
CA ILE A 15 12.81 -12.88 -9.71
C ILE A 15 12.81 -11.34 -9.54
N GLU A 16 11.70 -10.61 -9.65
CA GLU A 16 11.75 -9.13 -9.49
C GLU A 16 10.56 -8.58 -8.67
N GLU A 17 10.75 -8.34 -7.35
CA GLU A 17 9.78 -7.59 -6.53
C GLU A 17 10.10 -6.07 -6.61
N CYS A 18 9.47 -5.38 -7.59
CA CYS A 18 9.72 -3.96 -7.86
C CYS A 18 8.81 -2.99 -7.08
N HIS A 19 7.90 -3.53 -6.26
CA HIS A 19 6.94 -2.75 -5.48
C HIS A 19 7.17 -3.09 -4.02
N MET A 20 7.83 -2.18 -3.31
CA MET A 20 8.21 -2.39 -1.91
C MET A 20 7.83 -1.19 -1.07
N CYS A 21 7.51 -1.46 0.19
CA CYS A 21 7.56 -0.43 1.22
C CYS A 21 8.99 0.09 1.39
N MET A 22 9.15 1.24 2.06
CA MET A 22 10.46 1.84 2.31
C MET A 22 11.46 0.91 3.00
N ASP A 23 10.99 -0.08 3.76
CA ASP A 23 11.81 -1.09 4.43
C ASP A 23 12.14 -2.34 3.62
N GLY A 24 11.59 -2.46 2.41
CA GLY A 24 11.76 -3.63 1.55
C GLY A 24 10.72 -4.73 1.79
N THR A 25 9.75 -4.55 2.68
CA THR A 25 8.61 -5.48 2.78
C THR A 25 7.65 -5.25 1.62
N PRO A 26 6.93 -6.28 1.14
CA PRO A 26 5.90 -6.09 0.12
C PRO A 26 4.78 -5.16 0.60
N PRO A 27 4.14 -4.38 -0.28
CA PRO A 27 2.99 -3.56 0.08
C PRO A 27 1.80 -4.43 0.54
N ALA A 28 0.83 -3.81 1.20
CA ALA A 28 -0.34 -4.50 1.71
C ALA A 28 -1.62 -3.70 1.48
N TYR A 29 -2.75 -4.39 1.49
CA TYR A 29 -4.08 -3.79 1.49
C TYR A 29 -4.99 -4.53 2.45
N HIS A 30 -6.04 -3.87 2.93
CA HIS A 30 -7.12 -4.52 3.65
C HIS A 30 -8.28 -4.76 2.71
N LEU A 31 -8.85 -5.97 2.73
CA LEU A 31 -10.01 -6.33 1.93
C LEU A 31 -11.19 -6.71 2.82
N HIS A 32 -12.36 -6.17 2.48
CA HIS A 32 -13.64 -6.70 2.94
C HIS A 32 -14.49 -7.02 1.70
N PRO A 33 -14.76 -8.31 1.42
CA PRO A 33 -15.57 -8.71 0.27
C PRO A 33 -16.95 -8.05 0.27
N GLY A 34 -17.44 -7.77 -0.94
CA GLY A 34 -18.81 -7.35 -1.18
C GLY A 34 -19.79 -8.53 -1.14
N SER A 35 -21.08 -8.23 -1.25
CA SER A 35 -22.15 -9.23 -1.24
C SER A 35 -23.28 -8.85 -2.19
N GLY A 36 -24.10 -9.84 -2.58
CA GLY A 36 -25.24 -9.64 -3.46
C GLY A 36 -24.87 -8.93 -4.77
N SER A 37 -25.65 -7.93 -5.16
CA SER A 37 -25.41 -7.12 -6.36
C SER A 37 -24.14 -6.28 -6.32
N GLY A 38 -23.61 -5.98 -5.12
CA GLY A 38 -22.39 -5.17 -4.95
C GLY A 38 -21.08 -5.96 -5.12
N ASN A 39 -21.13 -7.29 -5.27
CA ASN A 39 -19.93 -8.12 -5.35
C ASN A 39 -19.07 -7.92 -6.63
N ARG A 40 -19.57 -7.18 -7.62
CA ARG A 40 -18.83 -6.76 -8.82
C ARG A 40 -18.42 -5.28 -8.80
N SER A 41 -18.79 -4.56 -7.75
CA SER A 41 -18.48 -3.14 -7.58
C SER A 41 -17.43 -2.95 -6.49
N TRP A 42 -16.63 -1.89 -6.59
CA TRP A 42 -15.42 -1.71 -5.78
C TRP A 42 -15.29 -0.29 -5.27
N ILE A 43 -14.91 -0.18 -4.00
CA ILE A 43 -14.38 1.04 -3.40
C ILE A 43 -12.90 0.78 -3.12
N VAL A 44 -12.02 1.58 -3.72
CA VAL A 44 -10.58 1.53 -3.47
C VAL A 44 -10.18 2.83 -2.78
N ASN A 45 -9.81 2.71 -1.50
CA ASN A 45 -9.36 3.84 -0.68
C ASN A 45 -7.85 3.79 -0.49
N LEU A 46 -7.19 4.91 -0.74
CA LEU A 46 -5.77 5.09 -0.45
C LEU A 46 -5.61 5.59 0.99
N GLU A 47 -4.87 4.86 1.83
CA GLU A 47 -4.56 5.33 3.18
C GLU A 47 -3.74 6.63 3.13
N GLY A 48 -4.12 7.64 3.90
CA GLY A 48 -3.31 8.86 4.04
C GLY A 48 -2.18 8.73 5.06
N GLY A 49 -1.37 9.78 5.19
CA GLY A 49 -0.40 9.84 6.28
C GLY A 49 0.70 10.88 6.16
N GLY A 50 0.60 11.82 5.22
CA GLY A 50 1.68 12.75 4.90
C GLY A 50 2.86 12.05 4.20
N TRP A 51 3.93 12.77 3.93
CA TRP A 51 5.12 12.27 3.25
C TRP A 51 6.37 12.53 4.08
N CYS A 52 7.51 11.96 3.69
CA CYS A 52 8.81 12.37 4.19
C CYS A 52 9.50 13.23 3.11
N ASN A 53 10.13 14.34 3.50
CA ASN A 53 10.69 15.32 2.58
C ASN A 53 12.23 15.40 2.61
N ASN A 54 12.88 14.54 3.41
CA ASN A 54 14.33 14.42 3.46
C ASN A 54 14.75 13.03 3.96
N ALA A 55 16.00 12.66 3.72
CA ALA A 55 16.55 11.35 4.04
C ALA A 55 16.36 10.96 5.51
N ARG A 56 16.59 11.89 6.45
CA ARG A 56 16.44 11.65 7.89
C ARG A 56 14.97 11.35 8.25
N ALA A 57 14.04 12.14 7.75
CA ALA A 57 12.61 11.93 7.97
C ALA A 57 12.13 10.59 7.38
N CYS A 58 12.62 10.21 6.20
CA CYS A 58 12.28 8.94 5.58
C CYS A 58 12.86 7.75 6.36
N GLN A 59 14.11 7.85 6.84
CA GLN A 59 14.74 6.82 7.68
C GLN A 59 13.94 6.57 8.97
N PHE A 60 13.49 7.62 9.67
CA PHE A 60 12.65 7.44 10.86
C PHE A 60 11.30 6.80 10.55
N ARG A 61 10.75 7.09 9.36
CA ARG A 61 9.45 6.57 8.95
C ARG A 61 9.48 5.12 8.49
N LYS A 62 10.63 4.68 7.96
CA LYS A 62 10.90 3.30 7.52
C LYS A 62 10.53 2.28 8.60
N SER A 63 10.86 2.54 9.86
CA SER A 63 10.58 1.66 11.01
C SER A 63 9.19 1.85 11.64
N SER A 64 8.19 2.20 10.84
CA SER A 64 6.80 2.41 11.29
C SER A 64 5.80 1.66 10.42
N ARG A 65 4.54 1.58 10.85
CA ARG A 65 3.43 1.03 10.04
C ARG A 65 3.22 1.73 8.69
N ARG A 66 3.84 2.90 8.48
CA ARG A 66 3.79 3.68 7.24
C ARG A 66 5.09 3.62 6.42
N GLY A 67 5.98 2.69 6.79
CA GLY A 67 7.20 2.37 6.06
C GLY A 67 7.49 0.88 5.97
N SER A 68 6.71 0.05 6.68
CA SER A 68 6.83 -1.40 6.75
C SER A 68 5.45 -2.04 6.82
N SER A 69 5.20 -3.06 5.99
CA SER A 69 3.97 -3.86 6.06
C SER A 69 3.94 -4.78 7.28
N ASP A 70 5.10 -5.18 7.79
CA ASP A 70 5.19 -6.07 8.95
C ASP A 70 4.63 -5.41 10.21
N LEU A 71 4.71 -4.09 10.27
CA LEU A 71 4.22 -3.24 11.35
C LEU A 71 2.78 -2.74 11.16
N MET A 72 2.09 -3.16 10.09
CA MET A 72 0.68 -2.79 9.87
C MET A 72 -0.27 -3.63 10.71
N ASP A 73 -1.37 -2.99 11.14
CA ASP A 73 -2.48 -3.68 11.81
C ASP A 73 -3.00 -4.82 10.93
N LYS A 74 -3.14 -6.01 11.52
CA LYS A 74 -3.65 -7.19 10.81
C LYS A 74 -5.11 -7.03 10.42
N GLU A 75 -5.86 -6.25 11.19
CA GLU A 75 -7.25 -5.93 10.93
C GLU A 75 -7.52 -4.45 11.18
N ILE A 76 -8.37 -3.85 10.36
CA ILE A 76 -8.83 -2.47 10.57
C ILE A 76 -10.35 -2.35 10.42
N PRO A 77 -10.97 -1.42 11.16
CA PRO A 77 -12.36 -1.08 10.95
C PRO A 77 -12.54 -0.29 9.65
N PHE A 78 -13.60 -0.62 8.90
CA PHE A 78 -14.08 0.22 7.81
C PHE A 78 -15.29 1.03 8.27
N GLY A 79 -15.28 2.33 7.97
CA GLY A 79 -16.32 3.29 8.34
C GLY A 79 -16.57 4.32 7.24
N GLY A 80 -17.55 5.20 7.45
CA GLY A 80 -17.98 6.18 6.43
C GLY A 80 -18.38 5.49 5.13
N ILE A 81 -17.88 5.98 4.00
CA ILE A 81 -18.13 5.39 2.67
C ILE A 81 -17.64 3.94 2.54
N MET A 82 -16.78 3.44 3.43
CA MET A 82 -16.39 2.03 3.46
C MET A 82 -17.17 1.21 4.49
N SER A 83 -18.10 1.79 5.25
CA SER A 83 -18.93 1.04 6.20
C SER A 83 -19.74 -0.05 5.48
N SER A 84 -19.96 -1.17 6.16
CA SER A 84 -20.89 -2.21 5.74
C SER A 84 -22.29 -2.03 6.31
N SER A 85 -22.50 -0.98 7.11
CA SER A 85 -23.81 -0.60 7.61
C SER A 85 -24.55 0.20 6.53
N PRO A 86 -25.75 -0.22 6.10
CA PRO A 86 -26.60 0.59 5.21
C PRO A 86 -27.01 1.94 5.82
N VAL A 87 -26.96 2.08 7.14
CA VAL A 87 -27.26 3.36 7.82
C VAL A 87 -26.13 4.36 7.61
N ASP A 88 -24.87 3.90 7.61
CA ASP A 88 -23.71 4.77 7.44
C ASP A 88 -23.30 4.94 5.97
N ASN A 89 -23.63 3.96 5.12
CA ASN A 89 -23.24 3.86 3.72
C ASN A 89 -24.40 3.30 2.86
N PRO A 90 -25.48 4.06 2.68
CA PRO A 90 -26.70 3.56 2.04
C PRO A 90 -26.47 3.09 0.61
N ASP A 91 -25.53 3.70 -0.10
CA ASP A 91 -25.32 3.47 -1.54
C ASP A 91 -24.38 2.30 -1.83
N PHE A 92 -23.38 2.07 -0.96
CA PHE A 92 -22.26 1.17 -1.27
C PHE A 92 -21.97 0.11 -0.18
N TYR A 93 -22.84 -0.05 0.82
CA TYR A 93 -22.60 -0.96 1.97
C TYR A 93 -22.34 -2.43 1.57
N ASN A 94 -22.75 -2.87 0.38
CA ASN A 94 -22.54 -4.23 -0.11
C ASN A 94 -21.44 -4.34 -1.18
N TRP A 95 -20.69 -3.26 -1.47
CA TRP A 95 -19.59 -3.29 -2.43
C TRP A 95 -18.34 -3.97 -1.85
N ASN A 96 -17.43 -4.43 -2.71
CA ASN A 96 -16.09 -4.81 -2.28
C ASN A 96 -15.36 -3.55 -1.81
N ARG A 97 -14.67 -3.63 -0.69
CA ARG A 97 -13.93 -2.51 -0.12
C ARG A 97 -12.48 -2.89 0.06
N VAL A 98 -11.60 -2.07 -0.50
CA VAL A 98 -10.16 -2.22 -0.43
C VAL A 98 -9.58 -0.95 0.16
N LYS A 99 -8.78 -1.08 1.22
CA LYS A 99 -7.91 0.01 1.68
C LYS A 99 -6.46 -0.33 1.35
N ILE A 100 -5.88 0.35 0.37
CA ILE A 100 -4.45 0.23 0.07
C ILE A 100 -3.68 0.91 1.19
N ARG A 101 -2.76 0.16 1.83
CA ARG A 101 -1.99 0.65 2.95
C ARG A 101 -0.79 1.45 2.47
N TYR A 102 -0.54 2.56 3.14
CA TYR A 102 0.45 3.55 2.70
C TYR A 102 1.82 3.26 3.31
N CYS A 103 2.81 2.94 2.47
CA CYS A 103 4.16 2.61 2.94
C CYS A 103 5.34 3.08 2.06
N ASP A 104 5.08 3.85 1.01
CA ASP A 104 6.09 4.44 0.11
C ASP A 104 6.66 5.77 0.62
N GLY A 105 5.88 6.50 1.45
CA GLY A 105 6.32 7.79 2.01
C GLY A 105 6.32 8.94 1.02
N ALA A 106 5.84 8.72 -0.22
CA ALA A 106 5.83 9.66 -1.33
C ALA A 106 4.42 9.94 -1.87
N SER A 107 3.39 9.79 -1.03
CA SER A 107 1.99 10.05 -1.37
C SER A 107 1.49 9.25 -2.59
N PHE A 108 1.96 8.02 -2.78
CA PHE A 108 1.68 7.16 -3.95
C PHE A 108 2.20 7.73 -5.29
N ALA A 109 3.11 8.71 -5.24
CA ALA A 109 3.76 9.29 -6.41
C ALA A 109 5.22 8.86 -6.55
N GLY A 110 5.70 7.94 -5.71
CA GLY A 110 7.06 7.40 -5.79
C GLY A 110 7.23 6.53 -7.03
N GLU A 111 8.20 6.87 -7.88
CA GLU A 111 8.46 6.17 -9.13
C GLU A 111 9.66 5.20 -9.09
N GLY A 112 10.43 5.14 -7.99
CA GLY A 112 11.20 3.93 -7.63
C GLY A 112 12.45 4.08 -6.75
N PHE A 113 12.98 2.92 -6.35
CA PHE A 113 14.13 2.73 -5.46
C PHE A 113 15.44 2.69 -6.26
N ASP A 114 16.11 3.82 -6.34
CA ASP A 114 17.34 3.97 -7.09
C ASP A 114 18.56 3.54 -6.24
N LYS A 115 18.91 2.24 -6.28
CA LYS A 115 20.07 1.68 -5.53
C LYS A 115 21.36 2.44 -5.82
N ALA A 116 21.53 2.96 -7.04
CA ALA A 116 22.70 3.73 -7.46
C ALA A 116 22.82 5.08 -6.71
N ARG A 117 21.69 5.77 -6.45
CA ARG A 117 21.69 7.02 -5.66
C ARG A 117 21.91 6.78 -4.17
N ALA A 118 21.50 5.62 -3.64
CA ALA A 118 21.76 5.26 -2.24
C ALA A 118 23.23 4.90 -1.96
N ALA A 119 23.97 4.45 -2.99
CA ALA A 119 25.37 4.01 -2.87
C ALA A 119 26.41 5.07 -3.29
N GLY A 120 25.99 6.26 -3.74
CA GLY A 120 26.90 7.35 -4.11
C GLY A 120 27.76 7.11 -5.36
N ASN A 121 27.45 6.09 -6.17
CA ASN A 121 28.20 5.78 -7.40
C ASN A 121 27.47 6.33 -8.63
N THR A 122 28.07 7.33 -9.28
CA THR A 122 27.52 8.07 -10.43
C THR A 122 27.79 7.43 -11.79
N HIS A 123 27.96 6.12 -11.90
CA HIS A 123 28.26 5.48 -13.18
C HIS A 123 27.61 4.10 -13.32
N ALA A 124 26.45 4.07 -13.99
CA ALA A 124 26.05 3.04 -14.96
C ALA A 124 24.60 3.32 -15.37
N ALA A 125 24.43 3.97 -16.53
CA ALA A 125 23.22 3.84 -17.31
C ALA A 125 23.42 2.66 -18.27
N ASP A 126 22.33 1.92 -18.48
CA ASP A 126 22.11 0.86 -19.47
C ASP A 126 22.50 -0.57 -19.05
N ASP A 127 21.50 -1.34 -18.64
CA ASP A 127 21.08 -2.54 -19.37
C ASP A 127 19.69 -2.98 -18.88
N ARG A 128 18.78 -3.19 -19.83
CA ARG A 128 17.40 -3.71 -19.63
C ARG A 128 17.35 -4.89 -18.66
N ALA A 129 16.44 -4.81 -17.69
CA ALA A 129 16.02 -5.84 -16.72
C ALA A 129 16.71 -5.82 -15.36
N SER A 130 16.43 -4.80 -14.53
CA SER A 130 16.21 -5.05 -13.10
C SER A 130 15.37 -3.93 -12.48
N CYS A 131 14.06 -4.15 -12.31
CA CYS A 131 13.09 -3.20 -11.75
C CYS A 131 13.30 -1.76 -12.22
N SER A 132 13.26 -1.54 -13.53
CA SER A 132 13.29 -0.19 -14.09
C SER A 132 11.98 0.53 -13.78
N CYS A 133 12.10 1.65 -13.08
CA CYS A 133 11.26 2.83 -13.21
C CYS A 133 11.07 3.19 -14.70
#